data_AF-W0BB63-F1
#
_entry.id   AF-W0BB63-F1
#
_cell.length_a   1.000
_cell.length_b   1.000
_cell.length_c   1.000
_cell.angle_alpha   90.00
_cell.angle_beta   90.00
_cell.angle_gamma   90.00
#
_symmetry.space_group_name_H-M   'P 1'
#
loop_
_entity.id
_entity.type
_entity.pdbx_description
1 polymer ?
#
loop_
_entity_poly.entity_id
_entity_poly.type
_entity_poly.pdbx_seq_one_letter_code
_entity_poly.pdbx_strand_id
1 'polypeptide(L)'
;MLQLIPSARVGHIGLYRDPETLVAVEYYFKIPEDIKDRDVIVVDPMLATGNSAIAAIHEIKQAKPKSIKFLCLLAAPEGLLAFHETHPDVTVYTAAVDEKLNEHGYILPGLGDAGDRIYGTKLHN
;
A
#
# COMPACT_ATOMS: atom_id res chain seq x y z
N MET A 1 -11.43 -10.06 2.96
CA MET A 1 -12.39 -8.92 2.91
C MET A 1 -13.69 -9.29 2.21
N LEU A 2 -13.68 -9.66 0.93
CA LEU A 2 -14.92 -9.93 0.18
C LEU A 2 -15.76 -11.11 0.72
N GLN A 3 -15.15 -12.05 1.45
CA GLN A 3 -15.90 -13.08 2.17
C GLN A 3 -16.76 -12.51 3.32
N LEU A 4 -16.32 -11.41 3.95
CA LEU A 4 -17.03 -10.73 5.04
C LEU A 4 -17.98 -9.65 4.51
N ILE A 5 -17.59 -8.96 3.44
CA ILE A 5 -18.38 -7.91 2.79
C ILE A 5 -18.46 -8.19 1.28
N PRO A 6 -19.33 -9.12 0.84
CA PRO A 6 -19.42 -9.51 -0.58
C PRO A 6 -19.89 -8.39 -1.50
N SER A 7 -20.62 -7.40 -0.96
CA SER A 7 -21.11 -6.24 -1.70
C SER A 7 -20.05 -5.14 -1.89
N ALA A 8 -18.86 -5.28 -1.30
CA ALA A 8 -17.79 -4.32 -1.48
C ALA A 8 -17.36 -4.25 -2.95
N ARG A 9 -17.15 -3.04 -3.45
CA ARG A 9 -16.62 -2.80 -4.78
C ARG A 9 -15.09 -2.84 -4.74
N VAL A 10 -14.47 -3.32 -5.81
CA VAL A 10 -13.01 -3.45 -5.90
C VAL A 10 -12.48 -2.46 -6.93
N GLY A 11 -11.55 -1.61 -6.50
CA GLY A 11 -10.69 -0.82 -7.38
C GLY A 11 -9.28 -1.39 -7.37
N HIS A 12 -8.52 -1.16 -8.44
CA HIS A 12 -7.12 -1.53 -8.49
C HIS A 12 -6.28 -0.33 -8.91
N ILE A 13 -5.09 -0.25 -8.31
CA ILE A 13 -4.08 0.76 -8.55
C ILE A 13 -2.78 0.01 -8.85
N GLY A 14 -2.17 0.36 -9.96
CA GLY A 14 -0.88 -0.13 -10.40
C GLY A 14 0.11 1.02 -10.43
N LEU A 15 1.09 0.95 -9.54
CA LEU A 15 2.21 1.89 -9.46
C LEU A 15 3.51 1.15 -9.70
N TYR A 16 4.45 1.79 -10.38
CA TYR A 16 5.85 1.38 -10.37
C TYR A 16 6.73 2.59 -10.01
N ARG A 17 7.99 2.33 -9.68
CA ARG A 17 8.95 3.40 -9.41
C ARG A 17 9.85 3.56 -10.62
N ASP A 18 9.92 4.79 -11.13
CA ASP A 18 10.87 5.11 -12.18
C ASP A 18 12.31 4.87 -11.67
N PRO A 19 13.14 4.07 -12.36
CA PRO A 19 14.48 3.71 -11.86
C PRO A 19 15.45 4.88 -11.74
N GLU A 20 15.26 5.96 -12.51
CA GLU A 20 16.17 7.10 -12.56
C GLU A 20 15.76 8.20 -11.60
N THR A 21 14.48 8.56 -11.62
CA THR A 21 13.92 9.67 -10.85
C THR A 21 13.41 9.25 -9.48
N LEU A 22 13.21 7.94 -9.28
CA LEU A 22 12.63 7.36 -8.06
C LEU A 22 11.20 7.84 -7.75
N VAL A 23 10.53 8.48 -8.72
CA VAL A 23 9.16 8.96 -8.62
C VAL A 23 8.20 7.79 -8.86
N ALA A 24 7.07 7.79 -8.15
CA ALA A 24 6.00 6.84 -8.40
C ALA A 24 5.28 7.18 -9.72
N VAL A 25 5.20 6.22 -10.63
CA VAL A 25 4.49 6.33 -11.89
C VAL A 25 3.28 5.41 -11.87
N GLU A 26 2.11 5.99 -12.11
CA GLU A 26 0.87 5.25 -12.28
C GLU A 26 0.84 4.58 -13.67
N TYR A 27 0.63 3.26 -13.70
CA TYR A 27 0.42 2.51 -14.94
C TYR A 27 -1.02 1.99 -15.08
N TYR A 28 -1.78 1.93 -13.98
CA TYR A 28 -3.16 1.49 -13.97
C TYR A 28 -3.94 2.11 -12.83
N PHE A 29 -5.08 2.72 -13.13
CA PHE A 29 -5.98 3.24 -12.10
C PHE A 29 -7.42 3.03 -12.53
N LYS A 30 -8.11 2.12 -11.85
CA LYS A 30 -9.51 1.82 -12.11
C LYS A 30 -10.25 1.58 -10.81
N ILE A 31 -11.10 2.55 -10.47
CA ILE A 31 -11.87 2.57 -9.24
C ILE A 31 -13.38 2.70 -9.53
N PRO A 32 -14.27 2.37 -8.59
CA PRO A 32 -15.70 2.59 -8.73
C PRO A 32 -16.05 4.08 -8.89
N GLU A 33 -16.96 4.41 -9.80
CA GLU A 33 -17.37 5.80 -10.07
C GLU A 33 -18.04 6.49 -8.86
N ASP A 34 -18.67 5.69 -7.99
CA ASP A 34 -19.38 6.15 -6.79
C ASP A 34 -18.50 6.18 -5.54
N ILE A 35 -17.18 6.22 -5.69
CA ILE A 35 -16.21 6.20 -4.58
C ILE A 35 -16.38 7.34 -3.57
N LYS A 36 -16.86 8.52 -4.01
CA LYS A 36 -17.07 9.69 -3.16
C LYS A 36 -17.99 9.41 -1.95
N ASP A 37 -18.92 8.47 -2.10
CA ASP A 37 -19.90 8.11 -1.09
C ASP A 37 -19.46 6.88 -0.26
N ARG A 38 -18.20 6.43 -0.42
CA ARG A 38 -17.71 5.16 0.13
C ARG A 38 -16.53 5.34 1.08
N ASP A 39 -16.49 4.47 2.08
CA ASP A 39 -15.30 4.20 2.87
C ASP A 39 -14.34 3.31 2.06
N VAL A 40 -13.08 3.69 1.97
CA VAL A 40 -12.05 3.00 1.18
C VAL A 40 -11.06 2.31 2.10
N ILE A 41 -10.77 1.04 1.82
CA ILE A 41 -9.69 0.29 2.46
C ILE A 41 -8.66 -0.01 1.39
N VAL A 42 -7.51 0.67 1.45
CA VAL A 42 -6.35 0.36 0.62
C VAL A 42 -5.62 -0.81 1.25
N VAL A 43 -5.31 -1.82 0.44
CA VAL A 43 -4.64 -3.04 0.91
C VAL A 43 -3.33 -3.23 0.17
N ASP A 44 -2.28 -3.50 0.93
CA ASP A 44 -0.97 -3.92 0.42
C ASP A 44 -0.35 -4.86 1.47
N PRO A 45 0.27 -6.00 1.10
CA PRO A 45 0.92 -6.86 2.08
C PRO A 45 1.91 -6.14 3.00
N MET A 46 2.65 -5.14 2.49
CA MET A 46 3.77 -4.54 3.22
C MET A 46 3.76 -3.01 3.21
N LEU A 47 4.08 -2.42 4.35
CA LEU A 47 4.40 -1.00 4.49
C LEU A 47 5.89 -0.85 4.84
N ALA A 48 6.76 -0.94 3.83
CA ALA A 48 8.22 -0.86 3.98
C ALA A 48 8.70 0.59 4.09
N THR A 49 9.09 1.23 2.99
CA THR A 49 9.49 2.66 2.98
C THR A 49 8.29 3.62 3.02
N GLY A 50 7.08 3.12 2.77
CA GLY A 50 5.86 3.93 2.69
C GLY A 50 5.61 4.56 1.31
N ASN A 51 6.60 4.67 0.43
CA ASN A 51 6.49 5.44 -0.82
C ASN A 51 5.30 5.04 -1.70
N SER A 52 5.14 3.74 -1.99
CA SER A 52 4.03 3.25 -2.82
C SER A 52 2.66 3.49 -2.18
N ALA A 53 2.57 3.27 -0.87
CA ALA A 53 1.35 3.48 -0.11
C ALA A 53 0.97 4.98 -0.09
N ILE A 54 1.93 5.87 0.14
CA ILE A 54 1.75 7.32 0.10
C ILE A 54 1.26 7.76 -1.27
N ALA A 55 1.91 7.32 -2.35
CA ALA A 55 1.49 7.65 -3.71
C ALA A 55 0.06 7.16 -4.00
N ALA A 56 -0.26 5.91 -3.63
CA ALA A 56 -1.61 5.37 -3.83
C ALA A 56 -2.68 6.16 -3.06
N ILE A 57 -2.38 6.55 -1.82
CA ILE A 57 -3.31 7.34 -0.99
C ILE A 57 -3.49 8.75 -1.58
N HIS A 58 -2.41 9.36 -2.09
CA HIS A 58 -2.49 10.64 -2.79
C HIS A 58 -3.47 10.57 -3.97
N GLU A 59 -3.36 9.57 -4.84
CA GLU A 59 -4.26 9.39 -5.99
C GLU A 59 -5.71 9.10 -5.55
N ILE A 60 -5.90 8.25 -4.54
CA ILE A 60 -7.25 7.97 -4.01
C ILE A 60 -7.90 9.23 -3.45
N LYS A 61 -7.15 10.11 -2.78
CA LYS A 61 -7.69 11.37 -2.24
C LYS A 61 -8.20 12.30 -3.34
N GLN A 62 -7.67 12.23 -4.56
CA GLN A 62 -8.19 13.01 -5.69
C GLN A 62 -9.63 12.63 -6.04
N ALA A 63 -10.01 11.37 -5.80
CA ALA A 63 -11.37 10.88 -5.98
C ALA A 63 -12.33 11.22 -4.81
N LYS A 64 -11.82 11.84 -3.75
CA LYS A 64 -12.57 12.37 -2.58
C LYS A 64 -13.51 11.35 -1.93
N PRO A 65 -13.01 10.16 -1.53
CA PRO A 65 -13.83 9.20 -0.77
C PRO A 65 -14.28 9.77 0.57
N LYS A 66 -15.30 9.14 1.16
CA LYS A 66 -15.82 9.50 2.48
C LYS A 66 -14.79 9.32 3.59
N SER A 67 -14.03 8.23 3.54
CA SER A 67 -12.90 7.97 4.43
C SER A 67 -11.90 7.02 3.78
N ILE A 68 -10.67 7.02 4.29
CA ILE A 68 -9.61 6.12 3.83
C ILE A 68 -8.97 5.43 5.03
N LYS A 69 -8.75 4.12 4.90
CA LYS A 69 -7.95 3.31 5.80
C LYS A 69 -6.91 2.56 4.98
N PHE A 70 -5.72 2.39 5.55
CA PHE A 70 -4.69 1.53 4.97
C PHE A 70 -4.57 0.26 5.80
N LEU A 71 -4.50 -0.90 5.14
CA LEU A 71 -4.40 -2.20 5.78
C LEU A 71 -3.23 -2.98 5.17
N CYS A 72 -2.32 -3.43 6.02
CA CYS A 72 -1.22 -4.30 5.63
C CYS A 72 -1.01 -5.45 6.62
N LEU A 73 -0.18 -6.42 6.25
CA LEU A 73 0.21 -7.49 7.16
C LEU A 73 1.40 -7.06 8.01
N LEU A 74 2.39 -6.41 7.38
CA LEU A 74 3.66 -6.10 7.99
C LEU A 74 4.09 -4.66 7.67
N ALA A 75 4.52 -3.94 8.69
CA ALA A 75 5.03 -2.58 8.53
C ALA A 75 6.42 -2.43 9.16
N ALA A 76 7.20 -1.48 8.65
CA ALA A 76 8.42 -1.00 9.30
C ALA A 76 8.16 0.37 9.98
N PRO A 77 8.87 0.69 11.09
CA PRO A 77 8.73 1.97 11.78
C PRO A 77 8.99 3.17 10.86
N GLU A 78 9.96 3.07 9.96
CA GLU A 78 10.32 4.11 9.00
C GLU A 78 9.19 4.38 8.01
N GLY A 79 8.53 3.33 7.52
CA GLY A 79 7.38 3.46 6.63
C GLY A 79 6.16 4.05 7.31
N LEU A 80 5.90 3.66 8.57
CA LEU A 80 4.82 4.23 9.38
C LEU A 80 5.04 5.72 9.65
N LEU A 81 6.28 6.11 9.95
CA LEU A 81 6.64 7.51 10.17
C LEU A 81 6.40 8.32 8.89
N ALA A 82 7.00 7.92 7.77
CA ALA A 82 6.85 8.62 6.49
C ALA A 82 5.38 8.70 6.04
N PHE A 83 4.62 7.61 6.22
CA PHE A 83 3.21 7.55 5.87
C PHE A 83 2.38 8.54 6.70
N HIS A 84 2.54 8.55 8.02
CA HIS A 84 1.76 9.44 8.89
C HIS A 84 2.22 10.90 8.84
N GLU A 85 3.50 11.18 8.52
CA GLU A 85 3.94 12.54 8.22
C GLU A 85 3.22 13.11 6.99
N THR A 86 2.97 12.27 5.99
CA THR A 86 2.34 12.69 4.72
C THR A 86 0.81 12.62 4.78
N HIS A 87 0.26 11.63 5.47
CA HIS A 87 -1.17 11.33 5.56
C HIS A 87 -1.60 11.07 7.01
N PRO A 88 -1.51 12.07 7.90
CA PRO A 88 -1.85 11.93 9.32
C PRO A 88 -3.34 11.63 9.56
N ASP A 89 -4.18 11.87 8.56
CA ASP A 89 -5.62 11.63 8.55
C ASP A 89 -6.02 10.17 8.23
N VAL A 90 -5.08 9.33 7.77
CA VAL A 90 -5.36 7.96 7.35
C VAL A 90 -4.90 6.98 8.43
N THR A 91 -5.84 6.21 8.97
CA THR A 91 -5.51 5.15 9.94
C THR A 91 -4.84 3.96 9.24
N VAL A 92 -3.67 3.57 9.72
CA VAL A 92 -3.00 2.31 9.33
C VAL A 92 -3.39 1.18 10.28
N TYR A 93 -3.85 0.07 9.71
CA TYR A 93 -4.03 -1.20 10.40
C TYR A 93 -2.94 -2.16 9.90
N THR A 94 -2.14 -2.71 10.81
CA THR A 94 -1.12 -3.71 10.50
C THR A 94 -1.19 -4.85 11.51
N ALA A 95 -0.87 -6.08 11.09
CA ALA A 95 -0.82 -7.22 11.99
C ALA A 95 0.48 -7.26 12.82
N ALA A 96 1.57 -6.73 12.25
CA ALA A 96 2.86 -6.63 12.92
C ALA A 96 3.62 -5.37 12.50
N VAL A 97 4.50 -4.92 13.40
CA VAL A 97 5.51 -3.91 13.14
C VAL A 97 6.86 -4.56 13.45
N ASP A 98 7.70 -4.67 12.43
CA ASP A 98 9.04 -5.25 12.53
C ASP A 98 10.07 -4.20 12.93
N GLU A 99 11.35 -4.58 13.03
CA GLU A 99 12.36 -3.75 13.71
C GLU A 99 12.78 -2.52 12.91
N LYS A 100 13.07 -2.71 11.61
CA LYS A 100 13.70 -1.70 10.75
C LYS A 100 13.69 -2.10 9.28
N LEU A 101 14.14 -1.18 8.43
CA LEU A 101 14.54 -1.48 7.06
C LEU A 101 16.04 -1.78 6.95
N ASN A 102 16.43 -2.56 5.94
CA ASN A 102 17.82 -2.66 5.49
C ASN A 102 18.13 -1.62 4.39
N GLU A 103 19.39 -1.59 3.93
CA GLU A 103 19.86 -0.66 2.89
C GLU A 103 19.15 -0.80 1.53
N HIS A 104 18.51 -1.95 1.29
CA HIS A 104 17.74 -2.23 0.08
C HIS A 104 16.24 -1.95 0.26
N GLY A 105 15.81 -1.44 1.42
CA GLY A 105 14.41 -1.14 1.70
C GLY A 105 13.55 -2.35 2.08
N TYR A 106 14.15 -3.51 2.37
CA TYR A 106 13.42 -4.65 2.92
C TYR A 106 13.23 -4.51 4.42
N ILE A 107 12.05 -4.90 4.89
CA ILE A 107 11.72 -5.01 6.32
C ILE A 107 12.54 -6.14 6.94
N LEU A 108 13.06 -5.94 8.16
CA LEU A 108 13.79 -6.93 8.95
C LEU A 108 13.11 -7.17 10.31
N PRO A 109 12.93 -8.43 10.76
CA PRO A 109 13.30 -9.69 10.08
C PRO A 109 12.52 -9.98 8.78
N GLY A 110 11.34 -9.40 8.63
CA GLY A 110 10.64 -9.32 7.35
C GLY A 110 10.03 -10.63 6.87
N LEU A 111 9.53 -10.56 5.64
CA LEU A 111 8.93 -11.70 4.94
C LEU A 111 9.50 -11.90 3.52
N GLY A 112 10.56 -11.17 3.16
CA GLY A 112 11.12 -11.11 1.81
C GLY A 112 10.22 -10.31 0.86
N ASP A 113 10.25 -10.64 -0.43
CA ASP A 113 9.35 -10.04 -1.42
C ASP A 113 7.95 -10.69 -1.35
N ALA A 114 6.93 -9.90 -1.04
CA ALA A 114 5.56 -10.40 -0.93
C ALA A 114 4.99 -10.86 -2.28
N GLY A 115 5.26 -10.12 -3.35
CA GLY A 115 4.74 -10.40 -4.69
C GLY A 115 5.28 -11.73 -5.21
N ASP A 116 6.59 -11.93 -5.15
CA ASP A 116 7.23 -13.17 -5.56
C ASP A 116 6.72 -14.38 -4.79
N ARG A 117 6.43 -14.21 -3.50
CA ARG A 117 5.90 -15.30 -2.66
C ARG A 117 4.44 -15.61 -2.95
N ILE A 118 3.63 -14.59 -3.25
CA ILE A 118 2.21 -14.75 -3.57
C ILE A 118 2.04 -15.40 -4.95
N TYR A 119 2.82 -14.96 -5.94
CA TYR A 119 2.67 -15.38 -7.34
C TYR A 119 3.66 -16.47 -7.76
N GLY A 120 4.66 -16.80 -6.94
CA GLY A 120 5.65 -17.82 -7.24
C GLY A 120 6.64 -17.42 -8.35
N THR A 121 6.96 -16.12 -8.44
CA THR A 121 7.75 -15.55 -9.56
C THR A 121 9.24 -15.37 -9.25
N LYS A 122 9.70 -15.78 -8.07
CA LYS A 122 11.10 -15.60 -7.66
C LYS A 122 12.03 -16.22 -8.69
N LEU A 123 12.87 -15.38 -9.31
CA LEU A 123 13.90 -15.86 -10.23
C LEU A 123 14.94 -16.65 -9.41
N HIS A 124 15.20 -17.90 -9.81
CA HIS A 124 16.30 -18.69 -9.28
C HIS A 124 17.61 -18.15 -9.86
N ASN A 125 18.22 -17.19 -9.17
CA ASN A 125 19.63 -16.85 -9.36
C ASN A 125 20.41 -17.29 -8.12
#